data_AF-A0A176S2Y0-F1
#
_entry.id   AF-A0A176S2Y0-F1
#
_cell.length_a   1.000
_cell.length_b   1.000
_cell.length_c   1.000
_cell.angle_alpha   90.00
_cell.angle_beta   90.00
_cell.angle_gamma   90.00
#
_symmetry.space_group_name_H-M   'P 1'
#
loop_
_entity.id
_entity.type
_entity.pdbx_description
1 polymer ?
#
loop_
_entity_poly.entity_id
_entity_poly.type
_entity_poly.pdbx_seq_one_letter_code
_entity_poly.pdbx_strand_id
1 'polypeptide(L)'
;MSEQYIEPVKNYLLELQNRICTAIAKEEPGHQFHEDEWQRQQGGGGRSRVLSNGLVFEQAGINFSHVYGTKLPASATAQRPELAG
;
A
#
# COMPACT_ATOMS: atom_id res chain seq x y z
N MET A 1 -2.41 16.21 -17.58
CA MET A 1 -3.79 16.12 -17.07
C MET A 1 -3.92 15.11 -15.93
N SER A 2 -3.37 13.89 -16.04
CA SER A 2 -3.43 12.88 -14.96
C SER A 2 -2.57 13.21 -13.73
N GLU A 3 -1.39 13.79 -13.91
CA GLU A 3 -0.46 14.13 -12.82
C GLU A 3 -1.07 15.02 -11.73
N GLN A 4 -1.98 15.91 -12.11
CA GLN A 4 -2.74 16.78 -11.21
C GLN A 4 -3.50 16.01 -10.11
N TYR A 5 -3.90 14.77 -10.38
CA TYR A 5 -4.71 13.96 -9.47
C TYR A 5 -3.92 12.89 -8.72
N ILE A 6 -2.67 12.60 -9.14
CA ILE A 6 -1.85 11.54 -8.54
C ILE A 6 -1.54 11.88 -7.08
N GLU A 7 -1.03 13.08 -6.80
CA GLU A 7 -0.64 13.44 -5.43
C GLU A 7 -1.85 13.53 -4.47
N PRO A 8 -2.99 14.15 -4.83
CA PRO A 8 -4.19 14.11 -3.99
C PRO A 8 -4.67 12.68 -3.68
N VAL A 9 -4.68 11.78 -4.67
CA VAL A 9 -5.09 10.38 -4.46
C VAL A 9 -4.09 9.64 -3.58
N LYS A 10 -2.79 9.81 -3.82
CA LYS A 10 -1.73 9.24 -2.97
C LYS A 10 -1.88 9.67 -1.51
N ASN A 11 -2.07 10.97 -1.26
CA ASN A 11 -2.26 11.50 0.09
C ASN A 11 -3.51 10.94 0.74
N TYR A 12 -4.62 10.88 0.01
CA TYR A 12 -5.85 10.25 0.49
C TYR A 12 -5.63 8.78 0.91
N LEU A 13 -4.92 8.00 0.09
CA LEU A 13 -4.67 6.58 0.36
C LEU A 13 -3.71 6.37 1.55
N LEU A 14 -2.69 7.21 1.70
CA LEU A 14 -1.82 7.21 2.88
C LEU A 14 -2.59 7.53 4.17
N GLU A 15 -3.47 8.52 4.11
CA GLU A 15 -4.36 8.88 5.24
C GLU A 15 -5.41 7.81 5.53
N LEU A 16 -5.90 7.11 4.50
CA LEU A 16 -6.77 5.96 4.68
C LEU A 16 -6.04 4.83 5.42
N GLN A 17 -4.80 4.51 5.04
CA GLN A 17 -3.97 3.53 5.77
C GLN A 17 -3.80 3.95 7.23
N ASN A 18 -3.51 5.22 7.50
CA ASN A 18 -3.38 5.74 8.87
C ASN A 18 -4.66 5.55 9.69
N ARG A 19 -5.82 5.92 9.13
CA ARG A 19 -7.11 5.79 9.82
C ARG A 19 -7.46 4.34 10.11
N ILE A 20 -7.24 3.42 9.17
CA ILE A 20 -7.52 2.00 9.37
C ILE A 20 -6.59 1.41 10.45
N CYS A 21 -5.28 1.68 10.38
CA CYS A 21 -4.34 1.20 11.39
C CYS A 21 -4.69 1.74 12.79
N THR A 22 -5.07 3.02 12.87
CA THR A 22 -5.51 3.64 14.13
C THR A 22 -6.77 3.00 14.69
N ALA A 23 -7.74 2.68 13.83
CA ALA A 23 -8.96 2.01 14.25
C ALA A 23 -8.68 0.59 14.78
N ILE A 24 -7.85 -0.18 14.07
CA ILE A 24 -7.49 -1.54 14.50
C ILE A 24 -6.67 -1.51 15.79
N ALA A 25 -5.68 -0.61 15.91
CA ALA A 25 -4.84 -0.52 17.10
C ALA A 25 -5.63 -0.17 18.38
N LYS A 26 -6.79 0.50 18.27
CA LYS A 26 -7.68 0.77 19.42
C LYS A 26 -8.32 -0.51 19.98
N GLU A 27 -8.56 -1.49 19.13
CA GLU A 27 -9.11 -2.80 19.51
C GLU A 27 -8.02 -3.78 19.93
N GLU A 28 -6.75 -3.36 19.92
CA GLU A 28 -5.56 -4.19 20.18
C GLU A 28 -4.68 -3.65 21.32
N PRO A 29 -5.14 -3.69 22.58
CA PRO A 29 -4.33 -3.24 23.71
C PRO A 29 -2.98 -3.98 23.77
N GLY A 30 -1.89 -3.21 23.80
CA GLY A 30 -0.53 -3.73 23.91
C GLY A 30 0.11 -4.23 22.61
N HIS A 31 -0.61 -4.19 21.47
CA HIS A 31 -0.06 -4.56 20.17
C HIS A 31 -0.04 -3.35 19.22
N GLN A 32 0.98 -3.29 18.38
CA GLN A 32 1.18 -2.18 17.44
C GLN A 32 1.51 -2.71 16.06
N PHE A 33 1.21 -1.90 15.05
CA PHE A 33 1.68 -2.17 13.70
C PHE A 33 3.19 -1.97 13.62
N HIS A 34 3.89 -2.96 13.08
CA HIS A 34 5.24 -2.79 12.54
C HIS A 34 5.13 -2.20 11.13
N GLU A 35 5.84 -1.10 10.90
CA GLU A 35 5.89 -0.41 9.63
C GLU A 35 7.20 -0.74 8.90
N ASP A 36 7.07 -1.07 7.62
CA ASP A 36 8.19 -1.25 6.70
C ASP A 36 7.96 -0.39 5.45
N GLU A 37 8.81 0.63 5.29
CA GLU A 37 8.86 1.47 4.10
C GLU A 37 9.88 0.91 3.12
N TRP A 38 9.46 0.71 1.88
CA TRP A 38 10.30 0.11 0.86
C TRP A 38 10.22 0.87 -0.45
N GLN A 39 11.29 0.78 -1.23
CA GLN A 39 11.41 1.38 -2.55
C GLN A 39 11.74 0.32 -3.59
N ARG A 40 11.28 0.53 -4.82
CA ARG A 40 11.62 -0.32 -5.97
C ARG A 40 12.67 0.36 -6.83
N GLN A 41 13.69 -0.39 -7.23
CA GLN A 41 14.70 0.10 -8.19
C GLN A 41 14.07 0.63 -9.49
N GLN A 42 12.96 0.05 -9.94
CA GLN A 42 12.29 0.45 -11.18
C GLN A 42 11.35 1.66 -11.04
N GLY A 43 11.17 2.19 -9.83
CA GLY A 43 10.33 3.34 -9.55
C GLY A 43 9.22 3.07 -8.53
N GLY A 44 8.97 4.07 -7.70
CA GLY A 44 7.97 4.03 -6.65
C GLY A 44 8.37 3.16 -5.45
N GLY A 45 7.37 2.72 -4.72
CA GLY A 45 7.56 2.01 -3.45
C GLY A 45 6.25 1.78 -2.73
N GLY A 46 6.36 1.60 -1.42
CA GLY A 46 5.20 1.39 -0.58
C GLY A 46 5.54 1.42 0.91
N ARG A 47 4.49 1.24 1.70
CA ARG A 47 4.54 1.17 3.14
C ARG A 47 3.66 0.02 3.59
N SER A 48 4.30 -1.03 4.07
CA SER A 48 3.61 -2.18 4.65
C SER A 48 3.42 -1.92 6.14
N ARG A 49 2.23 -2.18 6.67
CA ARG A 49 1.99 -2.16 8.12
C ARG A 49 1.37 -3.48 8.53
N VAL A 50 2.04 -4.18 9.44
CA VAL A 50 1.62 -5.51 9.92
C VAL A 50 1.54 -5.51 11.44
N LEU A 51 0.38 -5.90 11.97
CA LEU A 51 0.20 -6.29 13.36
C LEU A 51 0.12 -7.81 13.41
N SER A 52 0.85 -8.43 14.32
CA SER A 52 0.89 -9.88 14.49
C SER A 52 0.75 -10.25 15.95
N ASN A 53 0.20 -11.44 16.21
CA ASN A 53 -0.04 -11.98 17.54
C ASN A 53 -0.94 -11.08 18.39
N GLY A 54 -1.91 -10.40 17.77
CA GLY A 54 -2.88 -9.57 18.48
C GLY A 54 -3.85 -10.40 19.32
N LEU A 55 -4.56 -9.73 20.21
CA LEU A 55 -5.55 -10.32 21.10
C LEU A 55 -6.90 -10.54 20.40
N VAL A 56 -7.27 -9.67 19.47
CA VAL A 56 -8.54 -9.71 18.73
C VAL A 56 -8.30 -10.17 17.29
N PHE A 57 -7.31 -9.57 16.63
CA PHE A 57 -6.78 -9.89 15.33
C PHE A 57 -5.49 -10.69 15.52
N GLU A 58 -5.55 -12.00 15.24
CA GLU A 58 -4.35 -12.84 15.19
C GLU A 58 -3.27 -12.21 14.29
N GLN A 59 -3.69 -11.65 13.16
CA GLN A 59 -2.84 -10.85 12.28
C GLN A 59 -3.67 -9.83 11.48
N ALA A 60 -3.10 -8.63 11.26
CA ALA A 60 -3.68 -7.61 10.40
C ALA A 60 -2.61 -6.95 9.52
N GLY A 61 -2.88 -6.83 8.22
CA GLY A 61 -1.99 -6.21 7.24
C GLY A 61 -2.69 -5.10 6.46
N ILE A 62 -2.14 -3.89 6.48
CA ILE A 62 -2.66 -2.74 5.74
C ILE A 62 -1.50 -2.14 4.97
N ASN A 63 -1.48 -2.40 3.66
CA ASN A 63 -0.36 -2.06 2.80
C ASN A 63 -0.75 -0.94 1.84
N PHE A 64 0.16 0.02 1.69
CA PHE A 64 0.09 1.05 0.67
C PHE A 64 1.20 0.81 -0.35
N SER A 65 0.89 0.99 -1.63
CA SER A 65 1.88 0.96 -2.70
C SER A 65 1.56 2.02 -3.75
N HIS A 66 2.58 2.76 -4.16
CA HIS A 66 2.55 3.61 -5.34
C HIS A 66 3.77 3.25 -6.18
N VAL A 67 3.55 2.35 -7.15
CA VAL A 67 4.59 1.80 -8.02
C VAL A 67 4.37 2.29 -9.44
N TYR A 68 5.47 2.58 -10.11
CA TYR A 68 5.47 3.03 -11.50
C TYR A 68 6.76 2.56 -12.17
N GLY A 69 6.73 2.47 -13.48
CA GLY A 69 7.83 2.00 -14.29
C GLY A 69 7.47 2.12 -15.76
N THR A 70 8.43 1.81 -16.62
CA THR A 70 8.25 1.94 -18.07
C THR A 70 7.50 0.78 -18.70
N LYS A 71 7.31 -0.33 -17.98
CA LYS A 71 6.68 -1.55 -18.49
C LYS A 71 5.67 -2.10 -17.50
N LEU A 72 4.54 -2.56 -18.02
CA LEU A 72 3.57 -3.32 -17.24
C LEU A 72 3.99 -4.80 -17.14
N PRO A 73 3.68 -5.48 -16.03
CA PRO A 73 3.95 -6.90 -15.90
C PRO A 73 3.11 -7.71 -16.89
N ALA A 74 3.62 -8.88 -17.30
CA ALA A 74 2.96 -9.76 -18.26
C ALA A 74 1.51 -10.12 -17.87
N SER A 75 1.22 -10.21 -16.57
CA SER A 75 -0.13 -10.45 -16.07
C SER A 75 -1.11 -9.30 -16.35
N ALA A 76 -0.63 -8.06 -16.37
CA ALA A 76 -1.45 -6.88 -16.66
C ALA A 76 -1.66 -6.65 -18.17
N THR A 77 -0.77 -7.20 -19.01
CA THR A 77 -0.78 -7.01 -20.45
C THR A 77 -1.33 -8.22 -21.20
N ALA A 78 -1.51 -9.36 -20.52
CA ALA A 78 -2.09 -10.57 -21.09
C ALA A 78 -3.47 -10.35 -21.74
N GLN A 79 -4.32 -9.50 -21.14
CA GLN A 79 -5.64 -9.16 -21.69
C GLN A 79 -5.66 -7.84 -22.48
N ARG A 80 -4.55 -7.10 -22.49
CA ARG A 80 -4.38 -5.80 -23.14
C ARG A 80 -2.96 -5.67 -23.71
N PRO A 81 -2.64 -6.38 -24.80
CA PRO A 81 -1.28 -6.47 -25.34
C PRO A 81 -0.72 -5.11 -25.77
N GLU A 82 -1.60 -4.16 -26.14
CA GLU A 82 -1.25 -2.79 -26.50
C GLU A 82 -0.57 -2.01 -25.36
N LEU A 83 -0.68 -2.50 -24.12
CA LEU A 83 -0.10 -1.88 -22.94
C LEU A 83 1.26 -2.50 -22.54
N ALA A 84 1.81 -3.44 -23.32
CA ALA A 84 3.06 -4.14 -22.99
C ALA A 84 4.35 -3.35 -23.26
N GLY A 85 4.25 -2.17 -23.88
CA GLY A 85 5.36 -1.30 -24.26
C GLY A 85 6.23 -0.87 -23.09
#